data_AF-A0A195BGJ0-F1
#
_entry.id   AF-A0A195BGJ0-F1
#
_cell.length_a   1.000
_cell.length_b   1.000
_cell.length_c   1.000
_cell.angle_alpha   90.00
_cell.angle_beta   90.00
_cell.angle_gamma   90.00
#
_symmetry.space_group_name_H-M   'P 1'
#
loop_
_entity.id
_entity.type
_entity.pdbx_description
1 polymer ?
#
loop_
_entity_poly.entity_id
_entity_poly.type
_entity_poly.pdbx_seq_one_letter_code
_entity_poly.pdbx_strand_id
1 'polypeptide(L)'
;MRVKVFSVDKWKHCIFVFNHKGELVYRMCNKGYGKSELCSPEGITFHPERSVLYVADTGNNRIQILEKDGTYLNSIGPKNKNTGDNVRFRKTGPSKLNQPTDVAVTIMHIVVADSGNHKIKVQLSLKSPEVLKIDDKGYIIVGDAGNGRVQIFSPEGKFLRMLGDKKTQGHKFAWVSGLLVTNNYNILVSDSKNNFVYLF
;
A
#
# COMPACT_ATOMS: atom_id res chain seq x y z
N MET A 1 -13.00 21.78 -7.17
CA MET A 1 -11.96 20.73 -7.20
C MET A 1 -11.55 20.49 -8.66
N ARG A 2 -10.26 20.50 -9.00
CA ARG A 2 -9.81 20.12 -10.36
C ARG A 2 -9.60 18.60 -10.40
N VAL A 3 -10.58 17.86 -10.90
CA VAL A 3 -10.49 16.41 -11.09
C VAL A 3 -9.48 16.12 -12.20
N LYS A 4 -8.57 15.18 -11.94
CA LYS A 4 -7.61 14.64 -12.90
C LYS A 4 -7.96 13.19 -13.21
N VAL A 5 -7.84 12.80 -14.47
CA VAL A 5 -8.03 11.43 -14.96
C VAL A 5 -6.66 10.86 -15.32
N PHE A 6 -6.35 9.66 -14.83
CA PHE A 6 -5.07 9.00 -15.07
C PHE A 6 -5.34 7.77 -15.94
N SER A 7 -4.63 7.66 -17.05
CA SER A 7 -4.73 6.53 -17.97
C SER A 7 -3.36 5.91 -18.19
N VAL A 8 -3.29 4.58 -18.05
CA VAL A 8 -2.08 3.83 -18.32
C VAL A 8 -2.02 3.49 -19.81
N ASP A 9 -0.88 3.74 -20.42
CA ASP A 9 -0.60 3.30 -21.79
C ASP A 9 0.51 2.24 -21.78
N LYS A 10 0.09 1.01 -22.07
CA LYS A 10 0.96 -0.17 -22.17
C LYS A 10 2.07 0.02 -23.20
N TRP A 11 1.74 0.52 -24.38
CA TRP A 11 2.67 0.58 -25.51
C TRP A 11 3.60 1.79 -25.45
N LYS A 12 3.15 2.87 -24.81
CA LYS A 12 3.99 4.06 -24.52
C LYS A 12 4.75 3.96 -23.20
N HIS A 13 4.53 2.88 -22.44
CA HIS A 13 5.19 2.60 -21.16
C HIS A 13 5.07 3.76 -20.18
N CYS A 14 3.88 4.35 -20.06
CA CYS A 14 3.68 5.57 -19.28
C CYS A 14 2.25 5.73 -18.78
N ILE A 15 2.03 6.82 -18.03
CA ILE A 15 0.71 7.25 -17.58
C ILE A 15 0.44 8.63 -18.15
N PHE A 16 -0.70 8.80 -18.82
CA PHE A 16 -1.20 10.10 -19.24
C PHE A 16 -2.15 10.66 -18.20
N VAL A 17 -2.01 11.96 -17.91
CA VAL A 17 -2.86 12.66 -16.96
C VAL A 17 -3.65 13.73 -17.70
N PHE A 18 -4.96 13.60 -17.66
CA PHE A 18 -5.92 14.50 -18.26
C PHE A 18 -6.64 15.31 -17.20
N ASN A 19 -7.18 16.46 -17.57
CA ASN A 19 -8.15 17.14 -16.74
C ASN A 19 -9.57 16.57 -16.96
N HIS A 20 -10.53 17.00 -16.15
CA HIS A 20 -11.95 16.63 -16.29
C HIS A 20 -12.61 16.92 -17.65
N LYS A 21 -12.00 17.73 -18.52
CA LYS A 21 -12.48 18.00 -19.89
C LYS A 21 -11.86 17.05 -20.93
N GLY A 22 -10.97 16.15 -20.51
CA GLY A 22 -10.25 15.24 -21.40
C GLY A 22 -9.00 15.86 -22.05
N GLU A 23 -8.59 17.07 -21.64
CA GLU A 23 -7.38 17.71 -22.17
C GLU A 23 -6.14 17.12 -21.48
N LEU A 24 -5.13 16.75 -22.26
CA LEU A 24 -3.86 16.24 -21.73
C LEU A 24 -3.14 17.34 -20.95
N VAL A 25 -2.84 17.06 -19.68
CA VAL A 25 -2.12 17.99 -18.79
C VAL A 25 -0.64 17.67 -18.78
N TYR A 26 -0.28 16.41 -18.54
CA TYR A 26 1.11 15.94 -18.54
C TYR A 26 1.19 14.42 -18.69
N ARG A 27 2.40 13.94 -18.97
CA ARG A 27 2.76 12.52 -19.00
C ARG A 27 3.69 12.21 -17.82
N MET A 28 3.45 11.09 -17.18
CA MET A 28 4.22 10.56 -16.06
C MET A 28 4.90 9.26 -16.45
N CYS A 29 6.07 9.02 -15.85
CA CYS A 29 6.91 7.84 -16.08
C CYS A 29 7.42 7.71 -17.53
N ASN A 30 8.50 6.93 -17.68
CA ASN A 30 9.11 6.62 -18.96
C ASN A 30 9.35 5.13 -19.11
N LYS A 31 9.59 4.67 -20.35
CA LYS A 31 10.00 3.29 -20.59
C LYS A 31 11.28 3.00 -19.82
N GLY A 32 11.28 1.91 -19.05
CA GLY A 32 12.47 1.44 -18.36
C GLY A 32 12.17 0.40 -17.29
N TYR A 33 13.14 0.26 -16.39
CA TYR A 33 13.24 -0.87 -15.46
C TYR A 33 13.47 -0.42 -14.02
N GLY A 34 13.77 0.86 -13.82
CA GLY A 34 14.09 1.47 -12.54
C GLY A 34 12.89 2.13 -11.87
N LYS A 35 13.18 2.94 -10.86
CA LYS A 35 12.18 3.71 -10.09
C LYS A 35 11.51 4.75 -11.00
N SER A 36 10.18 4.86 -10.94
CA SER A 36 9.38 5.75 -11.80
C SER A 36 9.47 5.46 -13.30
N GLU A 37 10.08 4.33 -13.68
CA GLU A 37 10.10 3.82 -15.06
C GLU A 37 9.18 2.61 -15.16
N LEU A 38 8.42 2.52 -16.26
CA LEU A 38 7.44 1.47 -16.49
C LEU A 38 7.82 0.63 -17.72
N CYS A 39 7.37 -0.61 -17.75
CA CYS A 39 7.49 -1.50 -18.88
C CYS A 39 6.16 -2.23 -19.09
N SER A 40 5.41 -1.85 -20.14
CA SER A 40 4.12 -2.45 -20.48
C SER A 40 3.15 -2.43 -19.29
N PRO A 41 2.95 -1.28 -18.63
CA PRO A 41 2.01 -1.19 -17.51
C PRO A 41 0.57 -1.41 -17.99
N GLU A 42 -0.29 -1.98 -17.14
CA GLU A 42 -1.67 -2.32 -17.53
C GLU A 42 -2.71 -1.74 -16.56
N GLY A 43 -2.62 -2.05 -15.27
CA GLY A 43 -3.55 -1.57 -14.24
C GLY A 43 -3.06 -0.35 -13.46
N ILE A 44 -3.99 0.49 -13.01
CA ILE A 44 -3.74 1.62 -12.11
C ILE A 44 -4.91 1.79 -11.14
N THR A 45 -4.60 2.09 -9.88
CA THR A 45 -5.62 2.49 -8.91
C THR A 45 -5.08 3.48 -7.89
N PHE A 46 -5.97 4.23 -7.26
CA PHE A 46 -5.64 5.12 -6.14
C PHE A 46 -5.90 4.41 -4.82
N HIS A 47 -5.04 4.68 -3.84
CA HIS A 47 -5.41 4.35 -2.47
C HIS A 47 -6.61 5.22 -2.04
N PRO A 48 -7.64 4.68 -1.36
CA PRO A 48 -8.85 5.43 -1.02
C PRO A 48 -8.58 6.63 -0.09
N GLU A 49 -7.61 6.51 0.83
CA GLU A 49 -7.31 7.57 1.79
C GLU A 49 -6.00 8.32 1.58
N ARG A 50 -5.00 7.69 0.96
CA ARG A 50 -3.64 8.22 0.81
C ARG A 50 -3.51 8.83 -0.58
N SER A 51 -2.75 9.91 -0.71
CA SER A 51 -2.52 10.56 -2.02
C SER A 51 -1.46 9.82 -2.86
N VAL A 52 -1.60 8.50 -2.98
CA VAL A 52 -0.68 7.61 -3.71
C VAL A 52 -1.47 6.74 -4.70
N LEU A 53 -0.83 6.35 -5.79
CA LEU A 53 -1.35 5.41 -6.77
C LEU A 53 -0.49 4.15 -6.85
N TYR A 54 -1.12 3.06 -7.26
CA TYR A 54 -0.52 1.76 -7.48
C TYR A 54 -0.62 1.44 -8.96
N VAL A 55 0.48 1.04 -9.57
CA VAL A 55 0.56 0.76 -11.00
C VAL A 55 1.07 -0.67 -11.19
N ALA A 56 0.30 -1.49 -11.89
CA ALA A 56 0.74 -2.79 -12.33
C ALA A 56 1.75 -2.61 -13.48
N ASP A 57 3.03 -2.71 -13.15
CA ASP A 57 4.15 -2.56 -14.07
C ASP A 57 4.50 -3.95 -14.62
N THR A 58 3.63 -4.45 -15.50
CA THR A 58 3.49 -5.86 -15.88
C THR A 58 4.79 -6.43 -16.45
N GLY A 59 5.44 -5.73 -17.38
CA GLY A 59 6.71 -6.15 -17.99
C GLY A 59 7.91 -6.16 -17.03
N ASN A 60 7.75 -5.55 -15.85
CA ASN A 60 8.72 -5.55 -14.76
C ASN A 60 8.33 -6.48 -13.60
N ASN A 61 7.22 -7.22 -13.72
CA ASN A 61 6.75 -8.19 -12.73
C ASN A 61 6.61 -7.58 -11.32
N ARG A 62 6.02 -6.38 -11.23
CA ARG A 62 5.88 -5.64 -9.97
C ARG A 62 4.65 -4.75 -9.96
N ILE A 63 4.26 -4.31 -8.76
CA ILE A 63 3.42 -3.14 -8.56
C ILE A 63 4.30 -1.99 -8.09
N GLN A 64 4.30 -0.85 -8.80
CA GLN A 64 4.93 0.37 -8.30
C GLN A 64 3.93 1.22 -7.52
N ILE A 65 4.40 1.81 -6.43
CA ILE A 65 3.66 2.73 -5.57
C ILE A 65 4.26 4.11 -5.79
N LEU A 66 3.46 5.04 -6.31
CA LEU A 66 3.90 6.37 -6.74
C LEU A 66 3.05 7.45 -6.07
N GLU A 67 3.62 8.64 -5.91
CA GLU A 67 2.85 9.87 -5.69
C GLU A 67 2.13 10.32 -6.98
N LYS A 68 1.15 11.22 -6.85
CA LYS A 68 0.33 11.71 -7.98
C LYS A 68 1.11 12.48 -9.05
N ASP A 69 2.34 12.91 -8.74
CA ASP A 69 3.26 13.56 -9.67
C ASP A 69 4.19 12.55 -10.37
N GLY A 70 4.24 11.29 -9.93
CA GLY A 70 5.07 10.22 -10.48
C GLY A 70 6.31 9.91 -9.68
N THR A 71 6.51 10.59 -8.55
CA THR A 71 7.61 10.30 -7.62
C THR A 71 7.48 8.88 -7.08
N TYR A 72 8.54 8.09 -7.23
CA TYR A 72 8.58 6.72 -6.72
C TYR A 72 8.62 6.68 -5.20
N LEU A 73 7.72 5.91 -4.59
CA LEU A 73 7.71 5.65 -3.16
C LEU A 73 8.23 4.25 -2.83
N ASN A 74 7.67 3.23 -3.45
CA ASN A 74 8.03 1.84 -3.17
C ASN A 74 7.54 0.88 -4.29
N SER A 75 7.85 -0.41 -4.16
CA SER A 75 7.33 -1.45 -5.04
C SER A 75 7.00 -2.73 -4.28
N ILE A 76 5.99 -3.45 -4.76
CA ILE A 76 5.77 -4.87 -4.46
C ILE A 76 6.40 -5.66 -5.60
N GLY A 77 7.43 -6.44 -5.29
CA GLY A 77 8.29 -7.06 -6.30
C GLY A 77 9.57 -6.25 -6.59
N PRO A 78 10.33 -6.62 -7.63
CA PRO A 78 11.68 -6.11 -7.87
C PRO A 78 11.75 -4.59 -8.05
N LYS A 79 12.75 -3.94 -7.43
CA LYS A 79 12.97 -2.49 -7.58
C LYS A 79 13.64 -2.11 -8.89
N ASN A 80 14.50 -2.98 -9.41
CA ASN A 80 15.20 -2.83 -10.68
C ASN A 80 15.27 -4.19 -11.37
N LYS A 81 15.36 -4.23 -12.70
CA LYS A 81 15.56 -5.49 -13.46
C LYS A 81 17.02 -5.98 -13.48
N ASN A 82 17.97 -5.06 -13.21
CA ASN A 82 19.42 -5.31 -13.27
C ASN A 82 20.09 -5.47 -11.90
N THR A 83 19.37 -5.39 -10.78
CA THR A 83 19.92 -5.94 -9.55
C THR A 83 19.82 -7.44 -9.69
N GLY A 84 20.97 -8.08 -9.95
CA GLY A 84 21.21 -9.46 -9.57
C GLY A 84 21.15 -9.61 -8.05
N ASP A 85 20.09 -9.10 -7.42
CA ASP A 85 19.69 -9.45 -6.08
C ASP A 85 19.37 -10.94 -6.17
N ASN A 86 20.43 -11.72 -5.96
CA ASN A 86 20.44 -13.11 -5.58
C ASN A 86 19.73 -13.30 -4.23
N VAL A 87 18.59 -12.64 -4.01
CA VAL A 87 17.55 -13.40 -3.36
C VAL A 87 17.18 -14.43 -4.41
N ARG A 88 17.69 -15.65 -4.21
CA ARG A 88 17.15 -16.87 -4.81
C ARG A 88 15.68 -16.99 -4.39
N PHE A 89 14.83 -16.10 -4.86
CA PHE A 89 13.45 -16.45 -5.14
C PHE A 89 13.57 -17.36 -6.35
N ARG A 90 13.77 -18.65 -6.05
CA ARG A 90 13.52 -19.79 -6.93
C ARG A 90 12.46 -19.35 -7.93
N LYS A 91 12.73 -19.50 -9.23
CA LYS A 91 11.98 -18.97 -10.39
C LYS A 91 10.44 -19.21 -10.38
N THR A 92 9.89 -19.83 -9.35
CA THR A 92 8.49 -20.22 -9.13
C THR A 92 8.11 -20.21 -7.64
N GLY A 93 8.62 -19.26 -6.85
CA GLY A 93 8.19 -19.09 -5.45
C GLY A 93 6.76 -18.52 -5.36
N PRO A 94 5.90 -19.02 -4.45
CA PRO A 94 4.49 -18.58 -4.32
C PRO A 94 4.33 -17.07 -4.03
N SER A 95 5.39 -16.41 -3.56
CA SER A 95 5.40 -14.99 -3.17
C SER A 95 5.79 -14.00 -4.27
N LYS A 96 6.33 -14.43 -5.43
CA LYS A 96 6.83 -13.50 -6.47
C LYS A 96 5.76 -13.19 -7.53
N LEU A 97 5.57 -11.92 -7.88
CA LEU A 97 4.69 -11.52 -9.00
C LEU A 97 5.25 -11.96 -10.36
N ASN A 98 4.37 -12.30 -11.29
CA ASN A 98 4.66 -12.65 -12.67
C ASN A 98 3.55 -12.11 -13.58
N GLN A 99 3.86 -11.08 -14.36
CA GLN A 99 2.92 -10.36 -15.21
C GLN A 99 1.64 -9.96 -14.45
N PRO A 100 1.75 -9.14 -13.38
CA PRO A 100 0.57 -8.57 -12.75
C PRO A 100 -0.11 -7.62 -13.73
N THR A 101 -1.40 -7.84 -14.00
CA THR A 101 -2.17 -7.08 -14.99
C THR A 101 -3.01 -5.99 -14.34
N ASP A 102 -3.49 -6.22 -13.12
CA ASP A 102 -4.29 -5.25 -12.40
C ASP A 102 -4.04 -5.26 -10.89
N VAL A 103 -4.39 -4.15 -10.24
CA VAL A 103 -4.27 -3.95 -8.80
C VAL A 103 -5.48 -3.19 -8.25
N ALA A 104 -6.09 -3.74 -7.20
CA ALA A 104 -7.13 -3.09 -6.41
C ALA A 104 -6.63 -2.84 -4.99
N VAL A 105 -6.95 -1.68 -4.43
CA VAL A 105 -6.44 -1.27 -3.11
C VAL A 105 -7.58 -0.80 -2.22
N THR A 106 -7.60 -1.34 -1.00
CA THR A 106 -8.39 -0.83 0.11
C THR A 106 -7.45 -0.23 1.16
N ILE A 107 -8.00 0.28 2.27
CA ILE A 107 -7.20 0.83 3.39
C ILE A 107 -6.20 -0.21 3.95
N MET A 108 -6.49 -1.50 3.75
CA MET A 108 -5.69 -2.58 4.31
C MET A 108 -5.19 -3.59 3.31
N HIS A 109 -5.90 -3.84 2.22
CA HIS A 109 -5.59 -4.92 1.30
C HIS A 109 -5.12 -4.33 -0.01
N ILE A 110 -4.04 -4.90 -0.52
CA ILE A 110 -3.60 -4.73 -1.89
C ILE A 110 -3.86 -6.07 -2.56
N VAL A 111 -4.75 -6.07 -3.53
CA VAL A 111 -5.17 -7.24 -4.29
C VAL A 111 -4.59 -7.10 -5.69
N VAL A 112 -3.86 -8.12 -6.15
CA VAL A 112 -3.17 -8.11 -7.44
C VAL A 112 -3.69 -9.25 -8.29
N ALA A 113 -4.13 -8.94 -9.51
CA ALA A 113 -4.36 -9.93 -10.56
C ALA A 113 -3.01 -10.34 -11.15
N ASP A 114 -2.48 -11.47 -10.69
CA ASP A 114 -1.15 -11.96 -11.03
C ASP A 114 -1.25 -13.00 -12.14
N SER A 115 -1.59 -12.53 -13.34
CA SER A 115 -2.02 -13.37 -14.47
C SER A 115 -0.99 -14.41 -14.90
N GLY A 116 0.29 -14.07 -14.89
CA GLY A 116 1.36 -15.02 -15.21
C GLY A 116 1.57 -16.11 -14.15
N ASN A 117 0.98 -15.96 -12.97
CA ASN A 117 0.91 -17.00 -11.94
C ASN A 117 -0.49 -17.63 -11.82
N HIS A 118 -1.46 -17.22 -12.63
CA HIS A 118 -2.86 -17.67 -12.59
C HIS A 118 -3.51 -17.53 -11.20
N LYS A 119 -3.19 -16.44 -10.48
CA LYS A 119 -3.64 -16.21 -9.10
C LYS A 119 -4.10 -14.78 -8.87
N ILE A 120 -5.02 -14.64 -7.92
CA ILE A 120 -5.21 -13.38 -7.21
C ILE A 120 -4.34 -13.43 -5.95
N LYS A 121 -3.47 -12.42 -5.76
CA LYS A 121 -2.64 -12.30 -4.57
C LYS A 121 -3.13 -11.16 -3.71
N VAL A 122 -3.29 -11.43 -2.42
CA VAL A 122 -3.72 -10.43 -1.43
C VAL A 122 -2.56 -10.18 -0.48
N GLN A 123 -2.20 -8.92 -0.31
CA GLN A 123 -1.19 -8.48 0.64
C GLN A 123 -1.80 -7.46 1.60
N LEU A 124 -1.51 -7.61 2.90
CA LEU A 124 -1.84 -6.60 3.88
C LEU A 124 -0.90 -5.38 3.74
N SER A 125 -1.48 -4.19 3.79
CA SER A 125 -0.81 -2.88 3.76
C SER A 125 -0.28 -2.52 5.16
N LEU A 126 0.33 -3.48 5.85
CA LEU A 126 1.04 -3.27 7.12
C LEU A 126 2.50 -2.88 6.83
N LYS A 127 3.03 -1.92 7.58
CA LYS A 127 4.42 -1.48 7.50
C LYS A 127 5.00 -1.40 8.91
N SER A 128 5.92 -2.32 9.22
CA SER A 128 6.53 -2.44 10.55
C SER A 128 5.48 -2.53 11.67
N PRO A 129 4.63 -3.59 11.67
CA PRO A 129 3.81 -3.86 12.85
C PRO A 129 4.75 -4.21 14.01
N GLU A 130 4.76 -3.41 15.07
CA GLU A 130 5.68 -3.60 16.20
C GLU A 130 5.00 -4.24 17.41
N VAL A 131 3.72 -3.93 17.61
CA VAL A 131 2.99 -4.35 18.80
C VAL A 131 1.66 -4.97 18.44
N LEU A 132 1.33 -6.06 19.13
CA LEU A 132 0.12 -6.86 18.95
C LEU A 132 -0.50 -7.10 20.33
N LYS A 133 -1.81 -6.90 20.45
CA LYS A 133 -2.60 -7.27 21.63
C LYS A 133 -3.89 -7.95 21.20
N ILE A 134 -4.40 -8.81 22.08
CA ILE A 134 -5.69 -9.46 21.93
C ILE A 134 -6.48 -9.18 23.21
N ASP A 135 -7.74 -8.75 23.09
CA ASP A 135 -8.61 -8.54 24.25
C ASP A 135 -9.28 -9.86 24.71
N ASP A 136 -10.05 -9.82 25.79
CA ASP A 136 -10.72 -11.00 26.35
C ASP A 136 -11.83 -11.58 25.45
N LYS A 137 -12.28 -10.81 24.45
CA LYS A 137 -13.25 -11.21 23.42
C LYS A 137 -12.57 -11.73 22.14
N GLY A 138 -11.24 -11.73 22.09
CA GLY A 138 -10.46 -12.20 20.94
C GLY A 138 -10.23 -11.17 19.84
N TYR A 139 -10.60 -9.90 20.03
CA TYR A 139 -10.30 -8.85 19.05
C TYR A 139 -8.80 -8.60 19.00
N ILE A 140 -8.27 -8.39 17.80
CA ILE A 140 -6.84 -8.26 17.54
C ILE A 140 -6.51 -6.80 17.29
N ILE A 141 -5.61 -6.21 18.08
CA ILE A 141 -5.16 -4.82 17.96
C ILE A 141 -3.70 -4.82 17.54
N VAL A 142 -3.41 -4.22 16.39
CA VAL A 142 -2.09 -4.18 15.76
C VAL A 142 -1.59 -2.74 15.67
N GLY A 143 -0.47 -2.44 16.31
CA GLY A 143 0.26 -1.20 16.13
C GLY A 143 1.10 -1.26 14.85
N ASP A 144 0.59 -0.65 13.80
CA ASP A 144 1.22 -0.56 12.48
C ASP A 144 2.14 0.67 12.45
N ALA A 145 3.23 0.61 13.22
CA ALA A 145 4.08 1.73 13.59
C ALA A 145 4.67 2.46 12.39
N GLY A 146 5.13 1.73 11.37
CA GLY A 146 5.68 2.30 10.15
C GLY A 146 4.64 3.03 9.28
N ASN A 147 3.35 2.83 9.53
CA ASN A 147 2.25 3.63 8.96
C ASN A 147 1.68 4.68 9.95
N GLY A 148 2.16 4.72 11.20
CA GLY A 148 1.71 5.67 12.21
C GLY A 148 0.26 5.47 12.63
N ARG A 149 -0.22 4.22 12.67
CA ARG A 149 -1.61 3.88 12.94
C ARG A 149 -1.74 2.64 13.84
N VAL A 150 -2.90 2.48 14.45
CA VAL A 150 -3.31 1.23 15.10
C VAL A 150 -4.51 0.67 14.34
N GLN A 151 -4.56 -0.63 14.12
CA GLN A 151 -5.66 -1.31 13.43
C GLN A 151 -6.27 -2.37 14.34
N ILE A 152 -7.60 -2.45 14.34
CA ILE A 152 -8.39 -3.34 15.18
C ILE A 152 -9.15 -4.32 14.27
N PHE A 153 -9.08 -5.60 14.60
CA PHE A 153 -9.69 -6.70 13.85
C PHE A 153 -10.54 -7.57 14.77
N SER A 154 -11.54 -8.24 14.21
CA SER A 154 -12.33 -9.25 14.89
C SER A 154 -11.50 -10.52 15.16
N PRO A 155 -12.00 -11.44 16.00
CA PRO A 155 -11.36 -12.74 16.21
C PRO A 155 -11.12 -13.54 14.92
N GLU A 156 -11.97 -13.35 13.91
CA GLU A 156 -11.87 -14.00 12.59
C GLU A 156 -10.89 -13.28 11.65
N GLY A 157 -10.22 -12.22 12.12
CA GLY A 157 -9.27 -11.43 11.33
C GLY A 157 -9.92 -10.39 10.40
N LYS A 158 -11.22 -10.12 10.53
CA LYS A 158 -11.89 -9.06 9.78
C LYS A 158 -11.54 -7.71 10.39
N PHE A 159 -11.08 -6.76 9.59
CA PHE A 159 -10.85 -5.40 10.10
C PHE A 159 -12.13 -4.66 10.45
N LEU A 160 -12.03 -3.90 11.52
CA LEU A 160 -13.15 -3.18 12.12
C LEU A 160 -12.90 -1.69 12.16
N ARG A 161 -11.73 -1.28 12.66
CA ARG A 161 -11.42 0.14 12.89
C ARG A 161 -9.93 0.41 12.83
N MET A 162 -9.60 1.66 12.50
CA MET A 162 -8.26 2.22 12.57
C MET A 162 -8.24 3.43 13.50
N LEU A 163 -7.16 3.56 14.28
CA LEU A 163 -6.82 4.76 15.04
C LEU A 163 -5.59 5.41 14.39
N GLY A 164 -5.53 6.73 14.40
CA GLY A 164 -4.40 7.50 13.87
C GLY A 164 -4.52 7.96 12.42
N ASP A 165 -5.74 8.08 11.90
CA ASP A 165 -6.01 8.82 10.66
C ASP A 165 -6.61 10.21 10.96
N LYS A 166 -6.08 11.24 10.28
CA LYS A 166 -6.56 12.63 10.36
C LYS A 166 -8.03 12.75 9.93
N LYS A 167 -8.55 11.82 9.13
CA LYS A 167 -9.94 11.84 8.63
C LYS A 167 -10.99 11.42 9.68
N THR A 168 -10.59 10.68 10.72
CA THR A 168 -11.53 10.14 11.72
C THR A 168 -11.45 10.85 13.07
N GLN A 169 -11.05 12.13 13.08
CA GLN A 169 -10.76 12.91 14.31
C GLN A 169 -9.71 12.27 15.23
N GLY A 170 -8.77 11.49 14.67
CA GLY A 170 -7.71 10.82 15.43
C GLY A 170 -6.35 11.52 15.30
N HIS A 171 -5.54 11.45 16.35
CA HIS A 171 -4.12 11.83 16.34
C HIS A 171 -3.31 10.84 15.51
N LYS A 172 -2.69 11.27 14.41
CA LYS A 172 -1.75 10.42 13.65
C LYS A 172 -0.51 10.14 14.51
N PHE A 173 -0.20 8.88 14.74
CA PHE A 173 0.95 8.49 15.55
C PHE A 173 2.24 8.68 14.76
N ALA A 174 3.32 9.08 15.43
CA ALA A 174 4.65 9.15 14.83
C ALA A 174 5.35 7.79 14.90
N TRP A 175 5.20 7.06 16.01
CA TRP A 175 5.66 5.66 16.14
C TRP A 175 4.92 4.94 17.26
N VAL A 176 4.08 3.96 16.91
CA VAL A 176 3.34 3.18 17.91
C VAL A 176 4.27 2.12 18.52
N SER A 177 4.71 2.33 19.76
CA SER A 177 5.67 1.45 20.44
C SER A 177 5.05 0.53 21.49
N GLY A 178 3.77 0.73 21.82
CA GLY A 178 3.12 0.05 22.94
C GLY A 178 1.60 0.12 22.83
N LEU A 179 0.96 -0.98 23.20
CA LEU A 179 -0.48 -1.14 23.27
C LEU A 179 -0.88 -1.81 24.59
N LEU A 180 -1.91 -1.26 25.23
CA LEU A 180 -2.61 -1.88 26.35
C LEU A 180 -4.10 -1.76 26.12
N VAL A 181 -4.83 -2.87 26.32
CA VAL A 181 -6.29 -2.88 26.34
C VAL A 181 -6.73 -3.08 27.78
N THR A 182 -7.59 -2.20 28.29
CA THR A 182 -8.13 -2.33 29.65
C THR A 182 -9.34 -3.26 29.66
N ASN A 183 -9.75 -3.72 30.85
CA ASN A 183 -10.95 -4.55 31.01
C ASN A 183 -12.25 -3.85 30.57
N ASN A 184 -12.23 -2.51 30.47
CA ASN A 184 -13.35 -1.72 29.95
C ASN A 184 -13.25 -1.47 28.44
N TYR A 185 -12.37 -2.20 27.74
CA TYR A 185 -12.11 -2.10 26.29
C TYR A 185 -11.50 -0.78 25.81
N ASN A 186 -10.96 0.04 26.71
CA ASN A 186 -10.21 1.22 26.31
C ASN A 186 -8.83 0.81 25.78
N ILE A 187 -8.35 1.52 24.78
CA ILE A 187 -7.06 1.26 24.15
C ILE A 187 -6.09 2.39 24.51
N LEU A 188 -5.03 2.04 25.24
CA LEU A 188 -3.89 2.90 25.48
C LEU A 188 -2.83 2.66 24.41
N VAL A 189 -2.41 3.74 23.74
CA VAL A 189 -1.41 3.72 22.68
C VAL A 189 -0.25 4.62 23.08
N SER A 190 0.95 4.06 23.22
CA SER A 190 2.16 4.86 23.44
C SER A 190 2.77 5.25 22.09
N ASP A 191 2.97 6.55 21.88
CA ASP A 191 3.65 7.12 20.73
C ASP A 191 5.05 7.61 21.15
N SER A 192 6.05 6.75 20.99
CA SER A 192 7.40 6.99 21.51
C SER A 192 8.09 8.18 20.85
N LYS A 193 7.74 8.51 19.61
CA LYS A 193 8.33 9.67 18.92
C LYS A 193 7.69 10.98 19.31
N ASN A 194 6.42 10.96 19.69
CA ASN A 194 5.75 12.15 20.16
C ASN A 194 5.81 12.30 21.70
N ASN A 195 6.35 11.31 22.43
CA ASN A 195 6.39 11.27 23.90
C ASN A 195 4.99 11.38 24.55
N PHE A 196 3.96 10.88 23.88
CA PHE A 196 2.58 10.89 24.39
C PHE A 196 2.05 9.48 24.56
N VAL A 197 1.12 9.34 25.50
CA VAL A 197 0.22 8.19 25.61
C VAL A 197 -1.19 8.68 25.35
N TYR A 198 -1.89 8.01 24.45
CA TYR A 198 -3.25 8.33 24.06
C TYR A 198 -4.21 7.25 24.58
N LEU A 199 -5.39 7.66 25.02
CA LEU A 199 -6.48 6.77 25.43
C LEU A 199 -7.62 6.90 24.41
N PHE A 200 -8.13 5.76 23.95
CA PHE A 200 -9.25 5.65 23.00
C PHE A 200 -10.32 4.69 23.50
#